data_AF-A0A975AFS1-F1
#
_entry.id   AF-A0A975AFS1-F1
#
_cell.length_a   1.000
_cell.length_b   1.000
_cell.length_c   1.000
_cell.angle_alpha   90.00
_cell.angle_beta   90.00
_cell.angle_gamma   90.00
#
_symmetry.space_group_name_H-M   'P 1'
#
loop_
_entity.id
_entity.type
_entity.pdbx_description
1 polymer ?
#
loop_
_entity_poly.entity_id
_entity_poly.type
_entity_poly.pdbx_seq_one_letter_code
_entity_poly.pdbx_strand_id
1 'polypeptide(L)'
;MFGAELGVVFLYSAIIMLVFLFAWILIVPFKLLKKIALNVIVGIVCIMLYNYIGATTGGYGSIGINLITTGVVGALGIPGFVAIIVIKAIL
;
A
#
# COMPACT_ATOMS: atom_id res chain seq x y z
N MET A 1 -10.04 -48.65 25.06
CA MET A 1 -10.87 -47.42 24.94
C MET A 1 -9.98 -46.16 24.94
N PHE A 2 -8.92 -46.10 25.75
CA PHE A 2 -7.93 -45.01 25.83
C PHE A 2 -7.25 -44.52 24.52
N GLY A 3 -7.05 -45.38 23.51
CA GLY A 3 -6.30 -45.00 22.30
C GLY A 3 -7.06 -44.05 21.35
N ALA A 4 -8.39 -44.15 21.31
CA ALA A 4 -9.22 -43.31 20.44
C ALA A 4 -9.31 -41.87 20.95
N GLU A 5 -9.39 -41.70 22.28
CA GLU A 5 -9.48 -40.40 22.94
C GLU A 5 -8.19 -39.59 22.75
N LEU A 6 -7.02 -40.24 22.84
CA LEU A 6 -5.72 -39.63 22.55
C LEU A 6 -5.59 -39.21 21.08
N GLY A 7 -6.04 -40.06 20.14
CA GLY A 7 -6.02 -39.72 18.71
C GLY A 7 -6.85 -38.48 18.39
N VAL A 8 -8.01 -38.34 19.03
CA VAL A 8 -8.88 -37.17 18.88
C VAL A 8 -8.20 -35.90 19.41
N VAL A 9 -7.52 -35.96 20.56
CA VAL A 9 -6.77 -34.83 21.12
C VAL A 9 -5.64 -34.37 20.18
N PHE A 10 -4.88 -35.31 19.61
CA PHE A 10 -3.84 -35.00 18.62
C PHE A 10 -4.40 -34.42 17.32
N LEU A 11 -5.57 -34.88 16.88
CA LEU A 11 -6.23 -34.34 15.69
C LEU A 11 -6.64 -32.88 15.91
N TYR A 12 -7.28 -32.56 17.04
CA TYR A 12 -7.65 -31.19 17.35
C TYR A 12 -6.44 -30.26 17.51
N SER A 13 -5.36 -30.72 18.15
CA SER A 13 -4.14 -29.92 18.29
C SER A 13 -3.46 -29.67 16.94
N ALA A 14 -3.40 -30.68 16.06
CA ALA A 14 -2.87 -30.53 14.71
C ALA A 14 -3.68 -29.53 13.88
N ILE A 15 -5.02 -29.56 13.97
CA ILE A 15 -5.89 -28.61 13.27
C ILE A 15 -5.65 -27.18 13.79
N ILE A 16 -5.60 -26.98 15.11
CA ILE A 16 -5.33 -25.65 15.70
C ILE A 16 -3.97 -25.13 15.23
N MET A 17 -2.93 -25.97 15.25
CA MET A 17 -1.59 -25.61 14.80
C MET A 17 -1.56 -25.22 13.32
N LEU A 18 -2.31 -25.94 12.48
CA LEU A 18 -2.45 -25.64 11.05
C LEU A 18 -3.14 -24.29 10.82
N VAL A 19 -4.21 -23.98 11.56
CA VAL A 19 -4.91 -22.69 11.48
C VAL A 19 -3.99 -21.53 11.86
N PHE A 20 -3.16 -21.68 12.89
CA PHE A 20 -2.18 -20.66 13.27
C PHE A 20 -1.11 -20.43 12.19
N LEU A 21 -0.66 -21.49 11.52
CA LEU A 21 0.29 -21.40 10.41
C LEU A 21 -0.30 -20.60 9.23
N PHE A 22 -1.53 -20.91 8.85
CA PHE A 22 -2.25 -20.17 7.80
C PHE A 22 -2.57 -18.73 8.19
N ALA A 23 -2.92 -18.46 9.44
CA ALA A 23 -3.12 -17.10 9.92
C ALA A 23 -1.83 -16.29 9.79
N TRP A 24 -0.69 -16.85 10.16
CA TRP A 24 0.59 -16.16 10.07
C TRP A 24 0.97 -15.83 8.62
N ILE A 25 0.79 -16.77 7.69
CA ILE A 25 1.13 -16.55 6.28
C ILE A 25 0.25 -15.47 5.63
N LEU A 26 -1.02 -15.34 6.07
CA LEU A 26 -1.93 -14.29 5.62
C LEU A 26 -1.62 -12.92 6.23
N ILE A 27 -1.12 -12.86 7.47
CA ILE A 27 -0.83 -11.58 8.13
C ILE A 27 0.35 -10.84 7.46
N VAL A 28 1.31 -11.57 6.91
CA VAL A 28 2.51 -11.00 6.24
C VAL A 28 2.14 -10.08 5.06
N PRO A 29 1.36 -10.50 4.04
CA PRO A 29 0.98 -9.63 2.91
C PRO A 29 0.07 -8.48 3.34
N PHE A 30 -0.76 -8.65 4.38
CA PHE A 30 -1.60 -7.58 4.90
C PHE A 30 -0.79 -6.41 5.48
N LYS A 31 0.41 -6.65 6.03
CA LYS A 31 1.29 -5.56 6.49
C LYS A 31 1.83 -4.72 5.32
N LEU A 32 2.14 -5.37 4.19
CA LEU A 32 2.58 -4.70 2.96
C LEU A 32 1.48 -3.85 2.34
N LEU A 33 0.25 -4.37 2.28
CA LEU A 33 -0.91 -3.62 1.76
C LEU A 33 -1.17 -2.32 2.53
N LYS A 34 -1.04 -2.35 3.87
CA LYS A 34 -1.19 -1.15 4.71
C LYS A 34 -0.15 -0.08 4.38
N LYS A 35 1.10 -0.48 4.17
CA LYS A 35 2.20 0.43 3.82
C LYS A 35 1.97 1.08 2.45
N ILE A 36 1.53 0.28 1.47
CA ILE A 36 1.22 0.77 0.12
C ILE A 36 0.01 1.71 0.17
N ALA A 37 -1.06 1.34 0.88
CA ALA A 37 -2.26 2.18 0.99
C ALA A 37 -1.94 3.56 1.60
N LEU A 38 -1.11 3.62 2.65
CA LEU A 38 -0.68 4.90 3.23
C LEU A 38 0.17 5.73 2.25
N ASN A 39 1.10 5.09 1.53
CA ASN A 39 1.91 5.78 0.52
C ASN A 39 1.06 6.32 -0.64
N VAL A 40 0.03 5.59 -1.06
CA VAL A 40 -0.92 6.02 -2.09
C VAL A 40 -1.69 7.26 -1.64
N ILE A 41 -2.24 7.24 -0.43
CA ILE A 41 -3.01 8.36 0.13
C ILE A 41 -2.13 9.61 0.21
N VAL A 42 -0.93 9.50 0.77
CA VAL A 42 0.03 10.61 0.87
C VAL A 42 0.39 11.12 -0.53
N GLY A 43 0.62 10.23 -1.48
CA GLY A 43 0.94 10.58 -2.85
C GLY A 43 -0.16 11.39 -3.56
N ILE A 44 -1.41 10.98 -3.42
CA ILE A 44 -2.57 11.69 -3.97
C ILE A 44 -2.72 13.07 -3.32
N VAL A 45 -2.60 13.14 -1.99
CA VAL A 45 -2.69 14.41 -1.25
C VAL A 45 -1.61 15.40 -1.69
N CYS A 46 -0.37 14.93 -1.89
CA CYS A 46 0.73 15.77 -2.38
C CYS A 46 0.45 16.33 -3.79
N ILE A 47 -0.06 15.53 -4.73
CA ILE A 47 -0.41 16.00 -6.08
C ILE A 47 -1.55 17.03 -5.99
N MET A 48 -2.59 16.77 -5.19
CA MET A 48 -3.72 17.69 -5.05
C MET A 48 -3.27 19.05 -4.48
N LEU A 49 -2.44 19.04 -3.44
CA LEU A 49 -1.86 20.26 -2.86
C LEU A 49 -1.00 21.02 -3.88
N TYR A 50 -0.16 20.32 -4.64
CA TYR A 50 0.67 20.95 -5.66
C TYR A 50 -0.16 21.58 -6.78
N ASN A 51 -1.22 20.92 -7.24
CA ASN A 51 -2.12 21.50 -8.24
C ASN A 51 -2.89 22.71 -7.71
N TYR A 52 -3.28 22.70 -6.44
CA TYR A 52 -3.95 23.84 -5.81
C TYR A 52 -3.03 25.07 -5.77
N ILE A 53 -1.77 24.89 -5.37
CA ILE A 53 -0.76 25.96 -5.32
C ILE A 53 -0.33 26.39 -6.74
N GLY A 54 -0.23 25.44 -7.67
CA GLY A 54 0.12 25.70 -9.07
C GLY A 54 -0.96 26.48 -9.84
N ALA A 55 -2.23 26.33 -9.46
CA ALA A 55 -3.35 27.08 -10.02
C ALA A 55 -3.33 28.57 -9.63
N THR A 56 -2.84 28.91 -8.43
CA THR A 56 -2.74 30.30 -7.97
C THR A 56 -1.56 31.08 -8.57
N THR A 57 -0.54 30.40 -9.11
CA THR A 57 0.71 31.01 -9.62
C THR A 57 0.71 31.19 -11.14
N GLY A 58 -0.44 31.19 -11.80
CA GLY A 58 -0.54 31.58 -13.22
C GLY A 58 -0.17 30.49 -14.23
N GLY A 59 -0.61 29.25 -14.02
CA GLY A 59 -0.72 28.26 -15.11
C GLY A 59 0.54 27.47 -15.47
N TYR A 60 1.72 27.83 -14.97
CA TYR A 60 2.98 27.07 -15.23
C TYR A 60 3.12 25.81 -14.36
N GLY A 61 2.32 25.70 -13.28
CA GLY A 61 2.40 24.64 -12.27
C GLY A 61 1.41 23.47 -12.41
N SER A 62 0.51 23.44 -13.38
CA SER A 62 -0.50 22.37 -13.42
C SER A 62 0.11 21.03 -13.85
N ILE A 63 0.22 20.09 -12.91
CA ILE A 63 0.46 18.67 -13.23
C ILE A 63 -0.93 18.08 -13.44
N GLY A 64 -1.27 17.71 -14.67
CA GLY A 64 -2.54 17.04 -14.93
C GLY A 64 -2.70 15.83 -14.01
N ILE A 65 -3.81 15.75 -13.28
CA ILE A 65 -4.19 14.54 -12.55
C ILE A 65 -4.58 13.52 -13.61
N ASN A 66 -3.56 12.81 -14.11
CA ASN A 66 -3.70 11.72 -15.06
C ASN A 66 -3.47 10.40 -14.31
N LEU A 67 -4.06 9.31 -14.81
CA LEU A 67 -3.92 7.97 -14.26
C LEU A 67 -2.44 7.56 -14.13
N ILE A 68 -1.61 7.96 -15.10
CA ILE A 68 -0.17 7.70 -15.09
C ILE A 68 0.51 8.43 -13.93
N THR A 69 0.29 9.74 -13.78
CA THR A 69 0.94 10.55 -12.75
C THR A 69 0.46 10.17 -11.36
N THR A 70 -0.84 9.93 -11.19
CA THR A 70 -1.44 9.52 -9.92
C THR A 70 -1.05 8.08 -9.56
N GLY A 71 -0.88 7.21 -10.55
CA GLY A 71 -0.37 5.84 -10.36
C GLY A 71 1.10 5.80 -9.96
N VAL A 72 1.94 6.63 -10.56
CA VAL A 72 3.38 6.73 -10.23
C VAL A 72 3.57 7.30 -8.83
N VAL A 73 2.92 8.42 -8.48
CA VAL A 73 3.00 8.96 -7.12
C VAL A 73 2.27 8.08 -6.11
N GLY A 74 1.20 7.39 -6.51
CA GLY A 74 0.51 6.44 -5.64
C GLY A 74 1.37 5.24 -5.29
N ALA A 75 2.05 4.65 -6.27
CA ALA A 75 2.92 3.49 -6.07
C ALA A 75 4.22 3.85 -5.32
N LEU A 76 4.81 5.01 -5.62
CA LEU A 76 6.08 5.44 -5.03
C LEU A 76 5.91 6.29 -3.76
N GLY A 77 4.76 6.94 -3.55
CA GLY A 77 4.53 7.91 -2.48
C GLY A 77 5.30 9.22 -2.70
N ILE A 78 5.89 9.75 -1.62
CA ILE A 78 6.71 10.97 -1.62
C ILE A 78 7.83 10.98 -2.69
N PRO A 79 8.64 9.91 -2.89
CA PRO A 79 9.67 9.93 -3.92
C PRO A 79 9.10 10.00 -5.34
N GLY A 80 7.88 9.48 -5.58
CA GLY A 80 7.21 9.61 -6.87
C GLY A 80 6.79 11.05 -7.18
N PHE A 81 6.38 11.80 -6.14
CA PHE A 81 6.05 13.22 -6.27
C PHE A 81 7.29 14.05 -6.63
N VAL A 82 8.41 13.80 -5.94
CA VAL A 82 9.69 14.48 -6.24
C VAL A 82 10.14 14.18 -7.67
N ALA A 83 10.06 12.93 -8.12
CA ALA A 83 10.44 12.55 -9.48
C ALA A 83 9.64 13.31 -10.55
N ILE A 84 8.34 13.49 -10.36
CA ILE A 84 7.49 14.20 -11.32
C ILE A 84 7.81 15.70 -11.35
N ILE A 85 8.08 16.32 -10.20
CA ILE A 85 8.52 17.72 -10.15
C ILE A 85 9.84 17.89 -10.88
N VAL A 86 10.81 16.99 -10.65
CA VAL A 86 12.13 17.05 -11.30
C VAL A 86 12.00 16.87 -12.81
N ILE A 87 11.20 15.91 -13.28
CA ILE A 87 10.95 15.71 -14.72
C ILE A 87 10.33 16.97 -15.34
N LYS A 88 9.36 17.59 -14.65
CA LYS A 88 8.69 18.82 -15.13
C LYS A 88 9.57 20.08 -15.02
N ALA A 89 10.64 20.05 -14.22
CA ALA A 89 11.59 21.15 -14.11
C ALA A 89 12.67 21.07 -15.22
N ILE A 90 12.88 19.88 -15.78
CA ILE A 90 13.86 19.63 -16.85
C ILE A 90 13.22 19.76 -18.25
N LEU A 91 11.92 19.44 -18.37
CA LEU A 91 11.14 19.50 -19.62
C LEU A 91 10.28 20.76 -19.69
#